data_AF-A0A3A9URS1-F1
#
_entry.id   AF-A0A3A9URS1-F1
#
_cell.length_a   1.000
_cell.length_b   1.000
_cell.length_c   1.000
_cell.angle_alpha   90.00
_cell.angle_beta   90.00
_cell.angle_gamma   90.00
#
_symmetry.space_group_name_H-M   'P 1'
#
loop_
_entity.id
_entity.type
_entity.pdbx_description
1 polymer ?
#
loop_
_entity_poly.entity_id
_entity_poly.type
_entity_poly.pdbx_seq_one_letter_code
_entity_poly.pdbx_strand_id
1 'polypeptide(L)'
;MKSYITEKGKNIATSEDIEGLTSKVESVKQQFLEKNANLKAKLDLLTNLQISHKNDKRLALIDFHKKNKKWIGMLTESSPLLIDDYNNSEIKVKIHLYNQVYQEVLSGEALLELYVKDKDLIKIISDLKISTLKHLAGHAPKFLIKLKHNNNEFKLYEKMPVDTLENIEKKSKKHTGLLEKRKVIFDEYRNNMTEGLKLNMSTEGEYRKYIREYLKNIPEE
;
A
#
# COMPACT_ATOMS: atom_id res chain seq x y z
N MET A 1 32.59 -37.04 81.78
CA MET A 1 32.89 -37.30 80.35
C MET A 1 31.65 -37.57 79.48
N LYS A 2 30.61 -38.31 79.94
CA LYS A 2 29.41 -38.59 79.12
C LYS A 2 28.64 -37.34 78.63
N SER A 3 28.48 -36.30 79.46
CA SER A 3 27.75 -35.07 79.08
C SER A 3 28.37 -34.34 77.88
N TYR A 4 29.69 -34.14 77.91
CA TYR A 4 30.43 -33.43 76.87
C TYR A 4 30.38 -34.11 75.50
N ILE A 5 30.44 -35.44 75.46
CA ILE A 5 30.33 -36.22 74.21
C ILE A 5 28.92 -36.10 73.61
N THR A 6 27.90 -36.05 74.47
CA THR A 6 26.49 -35.97 74.04
C THR A 6 26.16 -34.58 73.49
N GLU A 7 26.64 -33.51 74.13
CA GLU A 7 26.54 -32.14 73.61
C GLU A 7 27.35 -31.94 72.34
N LYS A 8 28.57 -32.48 72.26
CA LYS A 8 29.39 -32.42 71.06
C LYS A 8 28.73 -33.16 69.88
N GLY A 9 28.12 -34.31 70.12
CA GLY A 9 27.34 -35.04 69.11
C GLY A 9 26.10 -34.29 68.64
N LYS A 10 25.36 -33.65 69.54
CA LYS A 10 24.23 -32.76 69.19
C LYS A 10 24.68 -31.56 68.36
N ASN A 11 25.79 -30.92 68.72
CA ASN A 11 26.33 -29.78 67.98
C ASN A 11 26.79 -30.18 66.57
N ILE A 12 27.38 -31.37 66.41
CA ILE A 12 27.76 -31.90 65.09
C ILE A 12 26.51 -32.16 64.23
N ALA A 13 25.53 -32.88 64.75
CA ALA A 13 24.27 -33.15 64.04
C ALA A 13 23.54 -31.84 63.65
N THR A 14 23.54 -30.86 64.54
CA THR A 14 22.93 -29.53 64.27
C THR A 14 23.71 -28.77 63.20
N SER A 15 25.04 -28.86 63.19
CA SER A 15 25.88 -28.25 62.14
C SER A 15 25.63 -28.87 60.78
N GLU A 16 25.52 -30.20 60.70
CA GLU A 16 25.22 -30.94 59.47
C GLU A 16 23.82 -30.59 58.94
N ASP A 17 22.82 -30.49 59.81
CA ASP A 17 21.47 -30.03 59.44
C ASP A 17 21.46 -28.60 58.89
N ILE A 18 22.22 -27.68 59.50
CA ILE A 18 22.37 -26.29 59.03
C ILE A 18 23.06 -26.25 57.66
N GLU A 19 24.10 -27.05 57.45
CA GLU A 19 24.81 -27.12 56.17
C GLU A 19 23.90 -27.69 55.05
N GLY A 20 23.12 -28.73 55.36
CA GLY A 20 22.12 -29.29 54.47
C GLY A 20 21.01 -28.30 54.12
N LEU A 21 20.52 -27.53 55.10
CA LEU A 21 19.54 -26.46 54.87
C LEU A 21 20.11 -25.33 54.02
N THR A 22 21.33 -24.89 54.32
CA THR A 22 22.02 -23.81 53.57
C THR A 22 22.22 -24.20 52.11
N SER A 23 22.64 -25.45 51.86
CA SER A 23 22.81 -25.98 50.50
C SER A 23 21.49 -26.02 49.72
N LYS A 24 20.39 -26.39 50.38
CA LYS A 24 19.04 -26.36 49.77
C LYS A 24 18.60 -24.93 49.44
N VAL A 25 18.83 -23.97 50.34
CA VAL A 25 18.48 -22.56 50.12
C VAL A 25 19.26 -21.97 48.95
N GLU A 26 20.57 -22.20 48.88
CA GLU A 26 21.39 -21.71 47.76
C GLU A 26 21.02 -22.40 46.44
N SER A 27 20.67 -23.70 46.46
CA SER A 27 20.15 -24.39 45.27
C SER A 27 18.84 -23.77 44.77
N VAL A 28 17.88 -23.49 45.67
CA VAL A 28 16.61 -22.84 45.31
C VAL A 28 16.86 -21.43 44.77
N LYS A 29 17.77 -20.67 45.39
CA LYS A 29 18.14 -19.32 44.95
C LYS A 29 18.77 -19.33 43.55
N GLN A 30 19.67 -20.26 43.26
CA GLN A 30 20.25 -20.42 41.92
C GLN A 30 19.18 -20.78 40.88
N GLN A 31 18.32 -21.75 41.19
CA GLN A 31 17.19 -22.09 40.30
C GLN A 31 16.25 -20.91 40.07
N PHE A 32 16.01 -20.09 41.09
CA PHE A 32 15.20 -18.88 40.96
C PHE A 32 15.87 -17.85 40.06
N LEU A 33 17.17 -17.59 40.24
CA LEU A 33 17.95 -16.68 39.40
C LEU A 33 17.96 -17.12 37.94
N GLU A 34 18.18 -18.41 37.68
CA GLU A 34 18.17 -18.98 36.33
C GLU A 34 16.79 -18.87 35.68
N LYS A 35 15.71 -19.22 36.39
CA LYS A 35 14.34 -19.07 35.90
C LYS A 35 14.00 -17.62 35.61
N ASN A 36 14.43 -16.68 36.46
CA ASN A 36 14.19 -15.26 36.29
C ASN A 36 14.95 -14.69 35.09
N ALA A 37 16.22 -15.07 34.91
CA ALA A 37 17.02 -14.69 33.75
C ALA A 37 16.40 -15.22 32.44
N ASN A 38 15.95 -16.48 32.42
CA ASN A 38 15.26 -17.08 31.29
C ASN A 38 13.93 -16.39 30.99
N LEU A 39 13.15 -16.02 32.01
CA LEU A 39 11.90 -15.29 31.83
C LEU A 39 12.14 -13.90 31.26
N LYS A 40 13.14 -13.18 31.78
CA LYS A 40 13.52 -11.86 31.28
C LYS A 40 13.94 -11.91 29.81
N ALA A 41 14.81 -12.84 29.44
CA ALA A 41 15.24 -13.02 28.05
C ALA A 41 14.07 -13.32 27.11
N LYS A 42 13.10 -14.14 27.55
CA LYS A 42 11.88 -14.42 26.77
C LYS A 42 11.00 -13.18 26.61
N LEU A 43 10.83 -12.39 27.68
CA LEU A 43 10.06 -11.14 27.63
C LEU A 43 10.71 -10.11 26.71
N ASP A 44 12.04 -9.97 26.78
CA ASP A 44 12.79 -9.07 25.90
C ASP A 44 12.62 -9.48 24.43
N LEU A 45 12.73 -10.78 24.11
CA LEU A 45 12.49 -11.30 22.77
C LEU A 45 11.05 -11.02 22.30
N LEU A 46 10.05 -11.31 23.12
CA LEU A 46 8.65 -11.08 22.77
C LEU A 46 8.36 -9.59 22.54
N THR A 47 8.95 -8.73 23.36
CA THR A 47 8.82 -7.28 23.24
C THR A 47 9.41 -6.81 21.91
N ASN A 48 10.63 -7.23 21.58
CA ASN A 48 11.27 -6.91 20.30
C ASN A 48 10.47 -7.40 19.09
N LEU A 49 9.89 -8.60 19.15
CA LEU A 49 9.02 -9.12 18.09
C LEU A 49 7.74 -8.29 17.94
N GLN A 50 7.12 -7.88 19.04
CA GLN A 50 5.94 -7.01 19.01
C GLN A 50 6.26 -5.64 18.41
N ILE A 51 7.41 -5.06 18.75
CA ILE A 51 7.90 -3.80 18.20
C ILE A 51 8.11 -3.93 16.68
N SER A 52 8.84 -4.95 16.24
CA SER A 52 9.07 -5.21 14.82
C SER A 52 7.75 -5.34 14.06
N HIS A 53 6.80 -6.13 14.59
CA HIS A 53 5.51 -6.31 13.96
C HIS A 53 4.69 -5.01 13.85
N LYS A 54 4.74 -4.14 14.88
CA LYS A 54 4.11 -2.81 14.82
C LYS A 54 4.75 -1.93 13.74
N ASN A 55 6.08 -1.98 13.63
CA ASN A 55 6.80 -1.23 12.60
C ASN A 55 6.48 -1.73 11.18
N ASP A 56 6.51 -3.04 10.95
CA ASP A 56 6.19 -3.65 9.65
C ASP A 56 4.76 -3.29 9.21
N LYS A 57 3.81 -3.31 10.14
CA LYS A 57 2.44 -2.85 9.92
C LYS A 57 2.36 -1.37 9.51
N ARG A 58 3.10 -0.49 10.19
CA ARG A 58 3.18 0.95 9.86
C ARG A 58 3.78 1.15 8.47
N LEU A 59 4.86 0.44 8.15
CA LEU A 59 5.52 0.51 6.85
C LEU A 59 4.62 0.03 5.71
N ALA A 60 3.90 -1.08 5.88
CA ALA A 60 2.96 -1.59 4.89
C ALA A 60 1.82 -0.60 4.61
N LEU A 61 1.28 0.05 5.65
CA LEU A 61 0.29 1.12 5.51
C LEU A 61 0.80 2.31 4.71
N ILE A 62 2.02 2.77 5.02
CA ILE A 62 2.64 3.90 4.33
C ILE A 62 2.93 3.54 2.87
N ASP A 63 3.42 2.33 2.60
CA ASP A 63 3.70 1.84 1.24
C ASP A 63 2.43 1.79 0.39
N PHE A 64 1.36 1.16 0.91
CA PHE A 64 0.07 1.16 0.24
C PHE A 64 -0.44 2.59 -0.02
N HIS A 65 -0.36 3.48 0.96
CA HIS A 65 -0.78 4.87 0.81
C HIS A 65 -0.03 5.58 -0.33
N LYS A 66 1.30 5.44 -0.38
CA LYS A 66 2.13 6.04 -1.43
C LYS A 66 1.76 5.51 -2.82
N LYS A 67 1.63 4.20 -2.96
CA LYS A 67 1.26 3.54 -4.23
C LYS A 67 -0.13 3.95 -4.69
N ASN A 68 -1.10 3.95 -3.79
CA ASN A 68 -2.47 4.36 -4.10
C ASN A 68 -2.56 5.85 -4.47
N LYS A 69 -1.81 6.72 -3.78
CA LYS A 69 -1.73 8.14 -4.14
C LYS A 69 -1.09 8.37 -5.49
N LYS A 70 -0.01 7.67 -5.80
CA LYS A 70 0.61 7.68 -7.12
C LYS A 70 -0.38 7.24 -8.20
N TRP A 71 -1.17 6.21 -7.93
CA TRP A 71 -2.19 5.72 -8.86
C TRP A 71 -3.29 6.74 -9.11
N ILE A 72 -3.91 7.28 -8.06
CA ILE A 72 -4.93 8.34 -8.18
C ILE A 72 -4.34 9.55 -8.90
N GLY A 73 -3.14 10.00 -8.50
CA GLY A 73 -2.42 11.09 -9.14
C GLY A 73 -2.29 10.84 -10.64
N MET A 74 -1.77 9.68 -11.03
CA MET A 74 -1.59 9.33 -12.44
C MET A 74 -2.92 9.30 -13.21
N LEU A 75 -4.00 8.76 -12.64
CA LEU A 75 -5.33 8.73 -13.28
C LEU A 75 -5.91 10.14 -13.52
N THR A 76 -5.52 11.09 -12.68
CA THR A 76 -6.03 12.47 -12.68
C THR A 76 -5.10 13.46 -13.38
N GLU A 77 -3.82 13.11 -13.55
CA GLU A 77 -2.82 13.84 -14.30
C GLU A 77 -3.00 13.59 -15.80
N SER A 78 -3.96 14.29 -16.36
CA SER A 78 -4.25 14.27 -17.78
C SER A 78 -4.21 15.67 -18.35
N SER A 79 -3.04 16.29 -18.22
CA SER A 79 -2.72 17.39 -19.10
C SER A 79 -2.44 16.82 -20.51
N PRO A 80 -3.08 17.36 -21.57
CA PRO A 80 -2.79 17.06 -22.97
C PRO A 80 -1.33 17.33 -23.37
N LEU A 81 -0.52 17.92 -22.49
CA LEU A 81 0.86 18.34 -22.72
C LEU A 81 1.90 17.35 -22.15
N LEU A 82 1.48 16.26 -21.51
CA LEU A 82 2.40 15.29 -20.88
C LEU A 82 2.85 14.16 -21.82
N ILE A 83 2.18 13.98 -22.96
CA ILE A 83 2.55 13.05 -24.02
C ILE A 83 2.24 13.69 -25.37
N ASP A 84 2.93 13.30 -26.44
CA ASP A 84 2.45 13.57 -27.79
C ASP A 84 1.23 12.66 -28.06
N ASP A 85 0.06 13.28 -28.01
CA ASP A 85 -1.23 12.62 -28.19
C ASP A 85 -1.61 12.41 -29.67
N TYR A 86 -0.76 12.81 -30.63
CA TYR A 86 -0.79 12.39 -32.03
C TYR A 86 0.11 11.16 -32.26
N ASN A 87 1.05 10.88 -31.35
CA ASN A 87 1.94 9.73 -31.40
C ASN A 87 1.32 8.48 -30.77
N ASN A 88 0.85 7.58 -31.62
CA ASN A 88 0.27 6.30 -31.19
C ASN A 88 1.21 5.37 -30.43
N SER A 89 2.53 5.54 -30.54
CA SER A 89 3.50 4.76 -29.75
C SER A 89 3.58 5.28 -28.32
N GLU A 90 3.63 6.60 -28.13
CA GLU A 90 3.60 7.23 -26.80
C GLU A 90 2.28 6.95 -26.06
N ILE A 91 1.15 7.02 -26.78
CA ILE A 91 -0.15 6.62 -26.22
C ILE A 91 -0.11 5.19 -25.69
N LYS A 92 0.47 4.23 -26.42
CA LYS A 92 0.58 2.83 -25.97
C LYS A 92 1.43 2.72 -24.70
N VAL A 93 2.56 3.43 -24.64
CA VAL A 93 3.44 3.46 -23.47
C VAL A 93 2.70 4.01 -22.25
N LYS A 94 1.96 5.11 -22.41
CA LYS A 94 1.16 5.70 -21.34
C LYS A 94 0.06 4.75 -20.84
N ILE A 95 -0.63 4.04 -21.75
CA ILE A 95 -1.61 3.01 -21.37
C ILE A 95 -0.95 1.89 -20.56
N HIS A 96 0.23 1.43 -20.97
CA HIS A 96 0.96 0.42 -20.22
C HIS A 96 1.35 0.90 -18.82
N LEU A 97 1.77 2.16 -18.70
CA LEU A 97 2.14 2.76 -17.42
C LEU A 97 0.95 2.82 -16.43
N TYR A 98 -0.28 3.09 -16.90
CA TYR A 98 -1.47 3.01 -16.04
C TYR A 98 -1.63 1.61 -15.42
N ASN A 99 -1.42 0.57 -16.23
CA ASN A 99 -1.49 -0.81 -15.75
C ASN A 99 -0.37 -1.12 -14.76
N GLN A 100 0.87 -0.69 -15.03
CA GLN A 100 2.00 -0.89 -14.12
C GLN A 100 1.76 -0.25 -12.76
N VAL A 101 1.29 1.00 -12.72
CA VAL A 101 0.99 1.68 -11.46
C VAL A 101 -0.16 1.02 -10.70
N TYR A 102 -1.16 0.48 -11.40
CA TYR A 102 -2.21 -0.31 -10.75
C TYR A 102 -1.67 -1.62 -10.15
N GLN A 103 -0.75 -2.31 -10.83
CA GLN A 103 -0.09 -3.50 -10.28
C GLN A 103 0.73 -3.18 -9.03
N GLU A 104 1.37 -2.00 -8.96
CA GLU A 104 2.02 -1.54 -7.74
C GLU A 104 1.01 -1.43 -6.58
N VAL A 105 -0.18 -0.88 -6.81
CA VAL A 105 -1.24 -0.80 -5.77
C VAL A 105 -1.64 -2.19 -5.28
N LEU A 106 -1.88 -3.15 -6.19
CA LEU A 106 -2.21 -4.53 -5.82
C LEU A 106 -1.10 -5.17 -4.97
N SER A 107 0.16 -4.93 -5.32
CA SER A 107 1.30 -5.43 -4.53
C SER A 107 1.34 -4.83 -3.11
N GLY A 108 1.05 -3.52 -2.98
CA GLY A 108 1.02 -2.84 -1.69
C GLY A 108 -0.14 -3.30 -0.82
N GLU A 109 -1.29 -3.58 -1.44
CA GLU A 109 -2.46 -4.14 -0.76
C GLU A 109 -2.19 -5.56 -0.25
N ALA A 110 -1.61 -6.43 -1.09
CA ALA A 110 -1.26 -7.78 -0.66
C ALA A 110 -0.26 -7.80 0.52
N LEU A 111 0.73 -6.89 0.50
CA LEU A 111 1.66 -6.72 1.63
C LEU A 111 0.93 -6.23 2.88
N LEU A 112 -0.01 -5.30 2.71
CA LEU A 112 -0.80 -4.77 3.81
C LEU A 112 -1.65 -5.84 4.48
N GLU A 113 -2.35 -6.66 3.70
CA GLU A 113 -3.21 -7.74 4.20
C GLU A 113 -2.43 -8.78 5.01
N LEU A 114 -1.12 -8.95 4.75
CA LEU A 114 -0.25 -9.82 5.53
C LEU A 114 -0.05 -9.33 6.98
N TYR A 115 0.10 -8.01 7.16
CA TYR A 115 0.44 -7.41 8.46
C TYR A 115 -0.75 -6.79 9.20
N VAL A 116 -1.81 -6.42 8.48
CA VAL A 116 -2.99 -5.76 9.03
C VAL A 116 -4.15 -6.75 9.14
N LYS A 117 -4.52 -7.10 10.38
CA LYS A 117 -5.70 -7.93 10.68
C LYS A 117 -6.96 -7.14 11.01
N ASP A 118 -6.86 -5.81 11.03
CA ASP A 118 -7.98 -4.92 11.34
C ASP A 118 -8.97 -4.90 10.18
N LYS A 119 -10.13 -5.54 10.38
CA LYS A 119 -11.14 -5.71 9.34
C LYS A 119 -11.74 -4.39 8.87
N ASP A 120 -11.89 -3.42 9.77
CA ASP A 120 -12.48 -2.12 9.45
C ASP A 120 -11.51 -1.30 8.59
N LEU A 121 -10.22 -1.33 8.91
CA LEU A 121 -9.17 -0.72 8.09
C LEU A 121 -9.10 -1.34 6.69
N ILE A 122 -9.10 -2.68 6.61
CA ILE A 122 -9.07 -3.40 5.32
C ILE A 122 -10.33 -3.08 4.50
N LYS A 123 -11.50 -2.98 5.13
CA LYS A 123 -12.73 -2.59 4.46
C LYS A 123 -12.65 -1.20 3.86
N ILE A 124 -12.22 -0.20 4.64
CA ILE A 124 -12.08 1.19 4.17
C ILE A 124 -11.09 1.29 2.99
N ILE A 125 -10.02 0.50 3.04
CA ILE A 125 -9.04 0.42 1.96
C ILE A 125 -9.64 -0.20 0.70
N SER A 126 -10.38 -1.29 0.87
CA SER A 126 -11.10 -1.95 -0.23
C SER A 126 -12.12 -1.00 -0.86
N ASP A 127 -12.89 -0.28 -0.04
CA ASP A 127 -13.89 0.69 -0.49
C ASP A 127 -13.23 1.82 -1.31
N LEU A 128 -12.08 2.33 -0.87
CA LEU A 128 -11.31 3.31 -1.64
C LEU A 128 -10.85 2.76 -3.00
N LYS A 129 -10.31 1.55 -3.03
CA LYS A 129 -9.86 0.91 -4.27
C LYS A 129 -11.03 0.71 -5.23
N ILE A 130 -12.15 0.20 -4.74
CA ILE A 130 -13.38 -0.01 -5.52
C ILE A 130 -13.90 1.32 -6.06
N SER A 131 -13.96 2.37 -5.23
CA SER A 131 -14.38 3.71 -5.65
C SER A 131 -13.47 4.26 -6.75
N THR A 132 -12.15 4.12 -6.58
CA THR A 132 -11.15 4.56 -7.58
C THR A 132 -11.29 3.78 -8.89
N LEU A 133 -11.49 2.46 -8.83
CA LEU A 133 -11.74 1.62 -10.01
C LEU A 133 -13.00 2.04 -10.75
N LYS A 134 -14.09 2.23 -10.01
CA LYS A 134 -15.42 2.52 -10.54
C LYS A 134 -15.50 3.91 -11.17
N HIS A 135 -14.85 4.89 -10.55
CA HIS A 135 -15.05 6.30 -10.87
C HIS A 135 -13.87 6.96 -11.57
N LEU A 136 -12.66 6.38 -11.56
CA LEU A 136 -11.47 7.02 -12.14
C LEU A 136 -10.74 6.12 -13.15
N ALA A 137 -10.50 4.86 -12.81
CA ALA A 137 -9.52 4.01 -13.51
C ALA A 137 -9.78 3.83 -15.02
N GLY A 138 -11.04 3.83 -15.44
CA GLY A 138 -11.42 3.58 -16.84
C GLY A 138 -11.30 4.80 -17.76
N HIS A 139 -11.35 6.02 -17.22
CA HIS A 139 -11.54 7.21 -18.05
C HIS A 139 -10.29 7.56 -18.87
N ALA A 140 -9.12 7.63 -18.24
CA ALA A 140 -7.89 8.03 -18.92
C ALA A 140 -7.42 7.02 -20.00
N PRO A 141 -7.38 5.69 -19.73
CA PRO A 141 -7.05 4.71 -20.76
C PRO A 141 -8.06 4.73 -21.93
N LYS A 142 -9.36 4.85 -21.65
CA LYS A 142 -10.41 4.90 -22.69
C LYS A 142 -10.26 6.12 -23.59
N PHE A 143 -9.98 7.29 -23.00
CA PHE A 143 -9.68 8.52 -23.73
C PHE A 143 -8.49 8.33 -24.69
N LEU A 144 -7.37 7.80 -24.18
CA LEU A 144 -6.18 7.54 -25.01
C LEU A 144 -6.44 6.54 -26.14
N ILE A 145 -7.23 5.49 -25.90
CA ILE A 145 -7.63 4.53 -26.94
C ILE A 145 -8.45 5.21 -28.03
N LYS A 146 -9.40 6.09 -27.66
CA LYS A 146 -10.19 6.88 -28.62
C LYS A 146 -9.30 7.79 -29.47
N LEU A 147 -8.33 8.49 -28.86
CA LEU A 147 -7.37 9.31 -29.60
C LEU A 147 -6.51 8.49 -30.55
N LYS A 148 -6.00 7.33 -30.11
CA LYS A 148 -5.24 6.42 -30.96
C LYS A 148 -6.02 5.99 -32.20
N HIS A 149 -7.31 5.70 -32.05
CA HIS A 149 -8.19 5.37 -33.17
C HIS A 149 -8.36 6.56 -34.11
N ASN A 150 -8.62 7.76 -33.58
CA ASN A 150 -8.72 9.00 -34.34
C ASN A 150 -7.41 9.32 -35.10
N ASN A 151 -6.24 9.13 -34.49
CA ASN A 151 -4.93 9.27 -35.14
C ASN A 151 -4.71 8.26 -36.27
N ASN A 152 -5.18 7.02 -36.11
CA ASN A 152 -5.13 6.03 -37.20
C ASN A 152 -6.01 6.46 -38.38
N GLU A 153 -7.19 7.03 -38.12
CA GLU A 153 -8.04 7.59 -39.18
C GLU A 153 -7.34 8.76 -39.88
N PHE A 154 -6.70 9.69 -39.15
CA PHE A 154 -5.90 10.77 -39.76
C PHE A 154 -4.85 10.20 -40.72
N LYS A 155 -4.06 9.21 -40.29
CA LYS A 155 -3.03 8.57 -41.13
C LYS A 155 -3.57 7.89 -42.38
N LEU A 156 -4.81 7.39 -42.36
CA LEU A 156 -5.45 6.81 -43.54
C LEU A 156 -5.77 7.89 -44.58
N TYR A 157 -6.33 9.03 -44.15
CA TYR A 157 -6.68 10.13 -45.05
C TYR A 157 -5.46 10.97 -45.47
N GLU A 158 -4.38 11.00 -44.68
CA GLU A 158 -3.11 11.60 -45.10
C GLU A 158 -2.56 10.96 -46.36
N LYS A 159 -2.70 9.65 -46.49
CA LYS A 159 -2.28 8.87 -47.67
C LYS A 159 -3.21 9.00 -48.88
N MET A 160 -4.36 9.68 -48.73
CA MET A 160 -5.26 9.91 -49.84
C MET A 160 -4.60 10.84 -50.87
N PRO A 161 -4.65 10.50 -52.18
CA PRO A 161 -4.08 11.34 -53.24
C PRO A 161 -4.80 12.70 -53.29
N VAL A 162 -4.08 13.72 -53.75
CA VAL A 162 -4.54 15.12 -53.86
C VAL A 162 -4.44 15.63 -55.30
N ASP A 163 -4.61 14.71 -56.23
CA ASP A 163 -4.53 14.88 -57.68
C ASP A 163 -5.75 15.57 -58.30
N THR A 164 -6.90 15.55 -57.62
CA THR A 164 -8.15 16.19 -58.08
C THR A 164 -8.72 17.13 -57.02
N LEU A 165 -9.46 18.15 -57.47
CA LEU A 165 -10.19 19.06 -56.58
C LEU A 165 -11.14 18.30 -55.64
N GLU A 166 -11.85 17.30 -56.17
CA GLU A 166 -12.75 16.44 -55.40
C GLU A 166 -12.00 15.69 -54.28
N ASN A 167 -10.82 15.15 -54.57
CA ASN A 167 -10.01 14.46 -53.57
C ASN A 167 -9.49 15.41 -52.50
N ILE A 168 -9.08 16.63 -52.87
CA ILE A 168 -8.67 17.69 -51.93
C ILE A 168 -9.83 18.08 -51.00
N GLU A 169 -11.02 18.34 -51.55
CA GLU A 169 -12.21 18.70 -50.78
C GLU A 169 -12.63 17.58 -49.82
N LYS A 170 -12.61 16.33 -50.31
CA LYS A 170 -12.93 15.16 -49.49
C LYS A 170 -11.92 14.97 -48.35
N LYS A 171 -10.62 15.12 -48.63
CA LYS A 171 -9.56 15.06 -47.61
C LYS A 171 -9.73 16.16 -46.57
N SER A 172 -9.96 17.39 -47.00
CA SER A 172 -10.20 18.55 -46.12
C SER A 172 -11.41 18.32 -45.22
N LYS A 173 -12.57 17.95 -45.78
CA LYS A 173 -13.80 17.68 -45.03
C LYS A 173 -13.61 16.56 -44.00
N LYS A 174 -12.89 15.50 -44.35
CA LYS A 174 -12.56 14.41 -43.41
C LYS A 174 -11.62 14.87 -42.31
N HIS A 175 -10.60 15.66 -42.64
CA HIS A 175 -9.66 16.21 -41.67
C HIS A 175 -10.39 17.10 -40.64
N THR A 176 -11.24 18.02 -41.10
CA THR A 176 -12.08 18.85 -40.21
C THR A 176 -12.98 17.99 -39.32
N GLY A 177 -13.66 16.99 -39.88
CA GLY A 177 -14.51 16.08 -39.10
C GLY A 177 -13.75 15.30 -38.03
N LEU A 178 -12.50 14.89 -38.30
CA LEU A 178 -11.65 14.22 -37.32
C LEU A 178 -11.17 15.15 -36.22
N LEU A 179 -10.90 16.42 -36.51
CA LEU A 179 -10.58 17.44 -35.51
C LEU A 179 -11.78 17.71 -34.58
N GLU A 180 -12.99 17.81 -35.13
CA GLU A 180 -14.21 17.95 -34.32
C GLU A 180 -14.46 16.71 -33.46
N LYS A 181 -14.29 15.50 -34.01
CA LYS A 181 -14.34 14.24 -33.23
C LYS A 181 -13.32 14.27 -32.08
N ARG A 182 -12.13 14.80 -32.32
CA ARG A 182 -11.10 14.94 -31.28
C ARG A 182 -11.57 15.86 -30.16
N LYS A 183 -12.15 17.03 -30.47
CA LYS A 183 -12.71 17.95 -29.46
C LYS A 183 -13.77 17.26 -28.58
N VAL A 184 -14.69 16.52 -29.19
CA VAL A 184 -15.71 15.75 -28.46
C VAL A 184 -15.07 14.71 -27.52
N ILE A 185 -14.02 14.01 -27.98
CA ILE A 185 -13.28 13.05 -27.14
C ILE A 185 -12.68 13.75 -25.91
N PHE A 186 -12.13 14.95 -26.07
CA PHE A 186 -11.59 15.75 -24.97
C PHE A 186 -12.67 16.22 -23.99
N ASP A 187 -13.78 16.74 -24.48
CA ASP A 187 -14.88 17.24 -23.64
C ASP A 187 -15.53 16.11 -22.84
N GLU A 188 -15.80 14.97 -23.49
CA GLU A 188 -16.27 13.76 -22.82
C GLU A 188 -15.31 13.34 -21.71
N TYR A 189 -14.00 13.33 -22.00
CA TYR A 189 -13.00 12.94 -21.02
C TYR A 189 -12.96 13.88 -19.83
N ARG A 190 -12.94 15.20 -20.06
CA ARG A 190 -12.93 16.22 -19.01
C ARG A 190 -14.16 16.11 -18.11
N ASN A 191 -15.34 15.94 -18.69
CA ASN A 191 -16.59 15.83 -17.94
C ASN A 191 -16.60 14.57 -17.07
N ASN A 192 -16.30 13.42 -17.67
CA ASN A 192 -16.24 12.14 -16.96
C ASN A 192 -15.21 12.15 -15.83
N MET A 193 -14.01 12.70 -16.06
CA MET A 193 -12.99 12.83 -15.02
C MET A 193 -13.42 13.76 -13.89
N THR A 194 -14.05 14.88 -14.21
CA THR A 194 -14.52 15.85 -13.21
C THR A 194 -15.60 15.22 -12.32
N GLU A 195 -16.54 14.48 -12.90
CA GLU A 195 -17.56 13.76 -12.16
C GLU A 195 -16.96 12.61 -11.34
N GLY A 196 -16.08 11.82 -11.95
CA GLY A 196 -15.38 10.72 -11.29
C GLY A 196 -14.57 11.18 -10.08
N LEU A 197 -13.87 12.30 -10.20
CA LEU A 197 -13.13 12.93 -9.10
C LEU A 197 -14.07 13.31 -7.96
N LYS A 198 -15.18 13.99 -8.25
CA LYS A 198 -16.17 14.36 -7.22
C LYS A 198 -16.69 13.16 -6.46
N LEU A 199 -17.00 12.06 -7.16
CA LEU A 199 -17.49 10.83 -6.56
C LEU A 199 -16.42 10.13 -5.69
N ASN A 200 -15.16 10.15 -6.13
CA ASN A 200 -14.06 9.52 -5.39
C ASN A 200 -13.62 10.32 -4.15
N MET A 201 -13.78 11.65 -4.16
CA MET A 201 -13.30 12.54 -3.09
C MET A 201 -13.86 12.20 -1.71
N SER A 202 -15.13 11.76 -1.62
CA SER A 202 -15.75 11.38 -0.34
C SER A 202 -15.05 10.18 0.28
N THR A 203 -14.92 9.09 -0.48
CA THR A 203 -14.24 7.86 -0.04
C THR A 203 -12.77 8.12 0.29
N GLU A 204 -12.09 8.94 -0.50
CA GLU A 204 -10.70 9.34 -0.23
C GLU A 204 -10.57 10.19 1.05
N GLY A 205 -11.57 11.03 1.35
CA GLY A 205 -11.69 11.78 2.60
C GLY A 205 -11.81 10.87 3.80
N GLU A 206 -12.75 9.92 3.77
CA GLU A 206 -12.98 8.93 4.82
C GLU A 206 -11.73 8.08 5.08
N TYR A 207 -11.12 7.54 4.02
CA TYR A 207 -9.87 6.80 4.11
C TYR A 207 -8.75 7.61 4.77
N ARG A 208 -8.54 8.87 4.35
CA ARG A 208 -7.50 9.72 4.93
C ARG A 208 -7.75 9.98 6.41
N LYS A 209 -9.00 10.22 6.80
CA LYS A 209 -9.37 10.43 8.19
C LYS A 209 -9.04 9.18 9.01
N TYR A 210 -9.51 8.03 8.56
CA TYR A 210 -9.32 6.77 9.26
C TYR A 210 -7.84 6.39 9.39
N ILE A 211 -7.05 6.48 8.32
CA ILE A 211 -5.61 6.16 8.39
C ILE A 211 -4.88 7.09 9.36
N ARG A 212 -5.20 8.39 9.38
CA ARG A 212 -4.55 9.32 10.33
C ARG A 212 -4.87 8.97 11.77
N GLU A 213 -6.12 8.64 12.08
CA GLU A 213 -6.53 8.20 13.41
C GLU A 213 -5.87 6.86 13.76
N TYR A 214 -5.84 5.93 12.82
CA TYR A 214 -5.22 4.62 12.99
C TYR A 214 -3.72 4.72 13.30
N LEU A 215 -2.98 5.51 12.53
CA LEU A 215 -1.54 5.70 12.72
C LEU A 215 -1.21 6.38 14.05
N LYS A 216 -2.06 7.29 14.53
CA LYS A 216 -1.91 7.91 15.87
C LYS A 216 -2.07 6.90 17.00
N ASN A 217 -2.89 5.87 16.80
CA ASN A 217 -3.17 4.84 17.80
C ASN A 217 -2.17 3.67 17.76
N ILE A 218 -1.23 3.66 16.80
CA ILE A 218 -0.08 2.76 16.84
C ILE A 218 0.94 3.46 17.76
N PRO A 219 1.23 2.91 18.97
CA PRO A 219 2.17 3.55 19.88
C PRO A 219 3.50 3.81 19.18
N GLU A 220 3.96 5.05 19.20
CA GLU A 220 5.37 5.38 18.95
C GLU A 220 6.13 4.97 20.22
N GLU A 221 7.23 4.25 20.04
CA GLU A 221 8.12 3.90 21.16
C GLU A 221 8.68 5.15 21.83
#